data_AF-A0A7X0IWW0-F1
#
_entry.id   AF-A0A7X0IWW0-F1
#
_cell.length_a   1.000
_cell.length_b   1.000
_cell.length_c   1.000
_cell.angle_alpha   90.00
_cell.angle_beta   90.00
_cell.angle_gamma   90.00
#
_symmetry.space_group_name_H-M   'P 1'
#
loop_
_entity.id
_entity.type
_entity.pdbx_description
1 polymer ?
#
loop_
_entity_poly.entity_id
_entity_poly.type
_entity_poly.pdbx_seq_one_letter_code
_entity_poly.pdbx_strand_id
1 'polypeptide(L)'
;MNVDKVIAVVSAAGIELTDRRRTISDDGWSLSFANGAELQIGDDGKINASGKGADSVLGLLDLRSSGATKSKAQRPRTGRPSHFGGS
;
A
#
# COMPACT_ATOMS: atom_id res chain seq x y z
N MET A 1 -10.25 -4.05 4.58
CA MET A 1 -8.89 -3.84 5.14
C MET A 1 -9.04 -3.58 6.63
N ASN A 2 -8.12 -4.07 7.49
CA ASN A 2 -8.22 -3.85 8.95
C ASN A 2 -7.48 -2.55 9.34
N VAL A 3 -8.10 -1.71 10.19
CA VAL A 3 -7.55 -0.46 10.74
C VAL A 3 -6.18 -0.66 11.39
N ASP A 4 -6.03 -1.68 12.23
CA ASP A 4 -4.78 -1.94 12.94
C ASP A 4 -3.65 -2.30 11.96
N LYS A 5 -3.99 -2.96 10.84
CA LYS A 5 -3.03 -3.24 9.76
C LYS A 5 -2.59 -1.96 9.03
N VAL A 6 -3.51 -1.01 8.81
CA VAL A 6 -3.17 0.29 8.21
C VAL A 6 -2.23 1.07 9.13
N ILE A 7 -2.56 1.17 10.41
CA ILE A 7 -1.73 1.85 11.41
C ILE A 7 -0.33 1.21 11.44
N ALA A 8 -0.23 -0.12 11.52
CA ALA A 8 1.04 -0.81 11.55
C ALA A 8 1.91 -0.54 10.31
N VAL A 9 1.31 -0.47 9.12
CA VAL A 9 2.05 -0.17 7.87
C VAL A 9 2.57 1.27 7.87
N VAL A 10 1.72 2.22 8.24
CA VAL A 10 2.07 3.65 8.22
C VAL A 10 3.09 3.99 9.30
N SER A 11 2.93 3.43 10.51
CA SER A 11 3.91 3.58 11.59
C SER A 11 5.24 2.87 11.30
N ALA A 12 5.24 1.73 10.59
CA ALA A 12 6.48 1.09 10.13
C ALA A 12 7.25 1.93 9.12
N ALA A 13 6.59 2.87 8.43
CA ALA A 13 7.22 3.85 7.56
C ALA A 13 7.69 5.11 8.33
N GLY A 14 7.57 5.13 9.67
CA GLY A 14 7.97 6.27 10.51
C GLY A 14 6.94 7.39 10.57
N ILE A 15 5.70 7.16 10.12
CA ILE A 15 4.62 8.15 10.20
C ILE A 15 3.74 7.83 11.41
N GLU A 16 3.74 8.74 12.38
CA GLU A 16 3.01 8.58 13.63
C GLU A 16 1.51 8.83 13.45
N LEU A 17 0.70 8.01 14.11
CA LEU A 17 -0.74 8.20 14.24
C LEU A 17 -1.01 9.26 15.31
N THR A 18 -1.72 10.32 14.95
CA THR A 18 -2.04 11.43 15.87
C THR A 18 -3.47 11.36 16.38
N ASP A 19 -4.39 10.79 15.61
CA ASP A 19 -5.79 10.60 16.02
C ASP A 19 -6.36 9.31 15.44
N ARG A 20 -7.22 8.65 16.23
CA ARG A 20 -8.03 7.49 15.81
C ARG A 20 -9.41 7.64 16.43
N ARG A 21 -10.44 7.75 15.58
CA ARG A 21 -11.84 7.82 16.02
C ARG A 21 -12.78 7.10 15.06
N ARG A 22 -13.96 6.72 15.56
CA ARG A 22 -15.06 6.23 14.71
C ARG A 22 -15.61 7.39 13.87
N THR A 23 -16.07 7.09 12.65
CA THR A 23 -16.81 8.05 11.83
C THR A 23 -18.12 8.42 12.51
N ILE A 24 -18.68 9.60 12.20
CA ILE A 24 -19.97 10.07 12.77
C ILE A 24 -21.11 9.08 12.50
N SER A 25 -21.06 8.39 11.36
CA SER A 25 -22.06 7.38 10.99
C SER A 25 -21.80 6.00 11.60
N ASP A 26 -20.74 5.85 12.41
CA ASP A 26 -20.30 4.57 13.01
C ASP A 26 -20.10 3.44 11.98
N ASP A 27 -19.85 3.81 10.73
CA ASP A 27 -19.67 2.94 9.57
C ASP A 27 -18.20 2.74 9.19
N GLY A 28 -17.29 3.18 10.05
CA GLY A 28 -15.87 3.14 9.78
C GLY A 28 -15.01 3.88 10.79
N TRP A 29 -13.77 4.15 10.39
CA TRP A 29 -12.75 4.79 11.20
C TRP A 29 -12.10 5.94 10.46
N SER A 30 -11.91 7.04 11.16
CA SER A 30 -11.10 8.18 10.75
C SER A 30 -9.77 8.14 11.50
N LEU A 31 -8.67 8.20 10.75
CA LEU A 31 -7.30 8.22 11.25
C LEU A 31 -6.61 9.50 10.79
N SER A 32 -5.87 10.15 11.66
CA SER A 32 -5.02 11.28 11.31
C SER A 32 -3.57 10.95 11.61
N PHE A 33 -2.67 11.43 10.77
CA PHE A 33 -1.24 11.16 10.86
C PHE A 33 -0.43 12.45 10.97
N ALA A 34 0.75 12.35 11.58
CA ALA A 34 1.65 13.47 11.83
C ALA A 34 2.13 14.16 10.53
N ASN A 35 2.13 13.45 9.41
CA ASN A 35 2.44 14.02 8.09
C ASN A 35 1.28 14.83 7.48
N GLY A 36 0.17 15.00 8.20
CA GLY A 36 -1.03 15.70 7.73
C GLY A 36 -1.88 14.87 6.76
N ALA A 37 -1.73 13.54 6.75
CA ALA A 37 -2.67 12.65 6.08
C ALA A 37 -3.88 12.36 6.98
N GLU A 38 -5.03 12.26 6.35
CA GLU A 38 -6.26 11.78 6.95
C GLU A 38 -6.74 10.57 6.15
N LEU A 39 -7.17 9.52 6.84
CA LEU A 39 -7.62 8.27 6.27
C LEU A 39 -8.99 7.94 6.82
N GLN A 40 -9.90 7.59 5.92
CA GLN A 40 -11.22 7.10 6.25
C GLN A 40 -11.33 5.66 5.76
N ILE A 41 -11.58 4.73 6.67
CA ILE A 41 -11.69 3.29 6.41
C ILE A 41 -13.12 2.89 6.73
N GLY A 42 -13.91 2.60 5.71
CA GLY A 42 -15.26 2.07 5.87
C GLY A 42 -15.24 0.61 6.33
N ASP A 43 -16.29 0.19 7.03
CA ASP A 43 -16.53 -1.22 7.37
C ASP A 43 -16.76 -2.09 6.11
N ASP A 44 -17.15 -1.46 5.00
CA ASP A 44 -17.18 -2.07 3.66
C ASP A 44 -15.76 -2.34 3.08
N GLY A 45 -14.72 -1.91 3.79
CA GLY A 45 -13.33 -2.07 3.42
C GLY A 45 -12.80 -1.02 2.45
N LYS A 46 -13.59 -0.01 2.07
CA LYS A 46 -13.12 1.11 1.25
C LYS A 46 -12.22 2.02 2.06
N ILE A 47 -11.20 2.54 1.39
CA ILE A 47 -10.22 3.45 1.97
C ILE A 47 -10.24 4.73 1.16
N ASN A 48 -10.45 5.85 1.84
CA ASN A 48 -10.28 7.19 1.27
C ASN A 48 -9.16 7.89 2.03
N ALA A 49 -8.24 8.53 1.32
CA ALA A 49 -7.21 9.35 1.93
C ALA A 49 -7.33 10.80 1.46
N SER A 50 -7.10 11.73 2.38
CA SER A 50 -7.13 13.17 2.14
C SER A 50 -6.00 13.88 2.91
N GLY A 51 -5.79 15.16 2.61
CA GLY A 51 -4.72 15.95 3.22
C GLY A 51 -3.37 15.82 2.53
N LYS A 52 -2.35 16.50 3.08
CA LYS A 52 -1.04 16.68 2.43
C LYS A 52 -0.23 15.38 2.33
N GLY A 53 -0.43 14.46 3.27
CA GLY A 53 0.28 13.18 3.31
C GLY A 53 -0.46 12.02 2.65
N ALA A 54 -1.60 12.28 1.99
CA ALA A 54 -2.49 11.24 1.47
C ALA A 54 -1.79 10.30 0.48
N ASP A 55 -1.11 10.85 -0.53
CA ASP A 55 -0.41 10.07 -1.55
C ASP A 55 0.70 9.19 -0.97
N SER A 56 1.44 9.70 0.02
CA SER A 56 2.49 8.93 0.69
C SER A 56 1.89 7.73 1.42
N VAL A 57 0.78 7.94 2.14
CA VAL A 57 0.12 6.87 2.87
C VAL A 57 -0.54 5.86 1.94
N LEU A 58 -1.23 6.31 0.88
CA LEU A 58 -1.79 5.42 -0.13
C LEU A 58 -0.71 4.59 -0.81
N GLY A 59 0.44 5.20 -1.12
CA GLY A 59 1.59 4.48 -1.68
C GLY A 59 2.08 3.35 -0.74
N LEU A 60 2.19 3.60 0.56
CA LEU A 60 2.57 2.57 1.53
C LEU A 60 1.55 1.43 1.62
N LEU A 61 0.26 1.77 1.54
CA LEU A 61 -0.82 0.78 1.55
C LEU A 61 -0.89 -0.02 0.25
N ASP A 62 -0.68 0.61 -0.90
CA ASP A 62 -0.65 -0.03 -2.22
C ASP A 62 0.55 -0.99 -2.34
N LEU A 63 1.73 -0.57 -1.89
CA LEU A 63 2.95 -1.40 -1.87
C LEU A 63 2.76 -2.70 -1.06
N ARG A 64 1.95 -2.67 0.01
CA ARG A 64 1.62 -3.85 0.83
C ARG A 64 0.35 -4.60 0.40
N SER A 65 -0.59 -3.93 -0.26
CA SER A 65 -1.74 -4.59 -0.91
C SER A 65 -1.27 -5.38 -2.13
N SER A 66 -0.27 -4.85 -2.84
CA SER A 66 0.49 -5.49 -3.92
C SER A 66 1.58 -6.44 -3.41
N GLY A 67 1.33 -7.13 -2.28
CA GLY A 67 2.00 -8.40 -1.98
C GLY A 67 1.81 -9.47 -3.08
N ALA A 68 0.94 -9.20 -4.06
CA ALA A 68 1.03 -9.76 -5.40
C ALA A 68 1.86 -8.83 -6.32
N THR A 69 3.16 -9.12 -6.42
CA THR A 69 3.86 -9.18 -7.72
C THR A 69 3.63 -8.00 -8.68
N LYS A 70 4.23 -6.83 -8.41
CA LYS A 70 4.84 -6.06 -9.51
C LYS A 70 6.31 -6.44 -9.66
N SER A 71 6.54 -7.74 -9.88
CA SER A 71 7.77 -8.22 -10.52
C SER A 71 7.75 -7.77 -11.98
N LYS A 72 8.04 -6.49 -12.24
CA LYS A 72 8.51 -6.08 -13.56
C LYS A 72 10.04 -6.17 -13.57
N ALA A 73 10.53 -7.39 -13.47
CA ALA A 73 11.91 -7.81 -13.66
C ALA A 73 11.87 -9.33 -13.90
N GLN A 74 12.55 -9.98 -14.84
CA GLN A 74 13.52 -9.59 -15.85
C GLN A 74 13.82 -10.90 -16.58
N ARG A 75 13.47 -11.00 -17.87
CA ARG A 75 13.92 -11.99 -18.88
C ARG A 75 14.28 -13.42 -18.38
N PRO A 76 13.59 -14.49 -18.83
CA PRO A 76 14.29 -15.76 -18.97
C PRO A 76 15.34 -15.58 -20.07
N ARG A 77 16.62 -15.69 -19.69
CA ARG A 77 17.72 -15.94 -20.61
C ARG A 77 17.52 -17.33 -21.20
N THR A 78 16.80 -17.46 -22.31
CA THR A 78 16.84 -18.69 -23.11
C THR A 78 17.86 -18.52 -24.22
N GLY A 79 19.05 -19.09 -23.99
CA GLY A 79 19.90 -19.73 -25.00
C GLY A 79 20.38 -18.91 -26.20
N ARG A 80 21.63 -18.48 -26.17
CA ARG A 80 22.46 -18.23 -27.38
C ARG A 80 22.86 -19.61 -27.99
N PRO A 81 23.48 -19.65 -29.18
CA PRO A 81 23.03 -20.34 -30.38
C PRO A 81 23.72 -21.69 -30.61
N SER A 82 23.19 -22.53 -31.51
CA SER A 82 23.98 -23.63 -32.08
C SER A 82 23.81 -23.66 -33.59
N HIS A 83 24.75 -22.99 -34.26
CA HIS A 83 25.19 -23.32 -35.61
C HIS A 83 26.29 -24.39 -35.45
N PHE A 84 26.04 -25.60 -35.93
CA PHE A 84 26.99 -26.70 -36.20
C PHE A 84 26.21 -27.61 -37.17
N GLY A 85 26.54 -27.77 -38.45
CA GLY A 85 27.84 -27.94 -39.06
C GLY A 85 28.25 -29.41 -38.94
N GLY A 86 27.90 -30.25 -39.91
CA GLY A 86 28.29 -31.67 -39.88
C GLY A 86 27.79 -32.47 -41.09
N SER A 87 28.66 -32.53 -42.11
CA SER A 87 28.89 -33.54 -43.16
C SER A 87 27.75 -34.00 -44.07
#